data_AF-A0A3M2ZE38-F1
#
_entry.id   AF-A0A3M2ZE38-F1
#
_cell.length_a   1.000
_cell.length_b   1.000
_cell.length_c   1.000
_cell.angle_alpha   90.00
_cell.angle_beta   90.00
_cell.angle_gamma   90.00
#
_symmetry.space_group_name_H-M   'P 1'
#
loop_
_entity.id
_entity.type
_entity.pdbx_description
1 polymer ?
#
loop_
_entity_poly.entity_id
_entity_poly.type
_entity_poly.pdbx_seq_one_letter_code
_entity_poly.pdbx_strand_id
1 'polypeptide(L)'
;MFITHDRAFLQNLATRILELDRGGLIDWNGDYASFLVHKEAALAAEETANALFDKRLAQEEVWIRQGIKARRTRNEGRVRALKELRVERSERRERTGKANIQLDTAEKSGKQVMILDNVSFAHPGGPMLIKDFSMVLQREDRIGLLGANGTGKTTLLKLMLDNLQPTGGKVEVGTRLDVAYFDQLRHQLD
;
A
#
# COMPACT_ATOMS: atom_id res chain seq x y z
N MET A 1 -15.85 18.90 5.29
CA MET A 1 -15.50 17.81 4.36
C MET A 1 -13.98 17.71 4.34
N PHE A 2 -13.42 16.51 4.50
CA PHE A 2 -11.97 16.27 4.51
C PHE A 2 -11.64 15.08 3.61
N ILE A 3 -10.42 15.05 3.08
CA ILE A 3 -9.87 13.92 2.33
C ILE A 3 -8.73 13.36 3.18
N THR A 4 -8.80 12.07 3.52
CA THR A 4 -7.80 11.43 4.36
C THR A 4 -7.69 9.94 4.03
N HIS A 5 -6.50 9.39 4.21
CA HIS A 5 -6.24 7.96 4.20
C HIS A 5 -6.08 7.37 5.62
N ASP A 6 -6.09 8.22 6.65
CA ASP A 6 -5.99 7.80 8.03
C ASP A 6 -7.31 7.16 8.50
N ARG A 7 -7.26 5.84 8.71
CA ARG A 7 -8.40 5.04 9.15
C ARG A 7 -8.84 5.39 10.56
N ALA A 8 -7.92 5.73 11.46
CA ALA A 8 -8.27 6.09 12.83
C ALA A 8 -9.00 7.44 12.85
N PHE A 9 -8.55 8.39 12.03
CA PHE A 9 -9.24 9.66 11.85
C PHE A 9 -10.66 9.46 11.29
N LEU A 10 -10.81 8.65 10.24
CA LEU A 10 -12.11 8.33 9.65
C LEU A 10 -13.04 7.67 10.67
N GLN A 11 -12.55 6.68 11.40
CA GLN A 11 -13.32 5.94 12.38
C GLN A 11 -13.88 6.83 13.49
N ASN A 12 -13.14 7.86 13.90
CA ASN A 12 -13.51 8.71 15.03
C ASN A 12 -14.37 9.92 14.67
N LEU A 13 -14.27 10.43 13.44
CA LEU A 13 -14.87 11.73 13.07
C LEU A 13 -15.87 11.65 11.91
N ALA A 14 -15.79 10.64 11.04
CA ALA A 14 -16.62 10.60 9.86
C ALA A 14 -18.05 10.15 10.19
N THR A 15 -19.03 10.99 9.82
CA THR A 15 -20.46 10.69 9.89
C THR A 15 -21.08 10.38 8.53
N ARG A 16 -20.32 10.60 7.45
CA ARG A 16 -20.67 10.31 6.06
C ARG A 16 -19.39 10.04 5.28
N ILE A 17 -19.39 9.00 4.45
CA ILE A 17 -18.25 8.58 3.64
C ILE A 17 -18.58 8.81 2.17
N LEU A 18 -17.71 9.57 1.48
CA LEU A 18 -17.72 9.70 0.04
C LEU A 18 -16.51 8.94 -0.51
N GLU A 19 -16.75 7.82 -1.20
CA GLU A 19 -15.69 7.08 -1.89
C GLU A 19 -15.75 7.32 -3.39
N LEU A 20 -14.62 7.72 -3.98
CA LEU A 20 -14.46 7.78 -5.43
C LEU A 20 -13.79 6.47 -5.89
N ASP A 21 -14.51 5.64 -6.63
CA ASP A 21 -14.00 4.39 -7.19
C ASP A 21 -14.32 4.29 -8.70
N ARG A 22 -13.30 4.03 -9.52
CA ARG A 22 -13.40 3.84 -10.99
C ARG A 22 -14.19 4.92 -11.75
N GLY A 23 -14.25 6.14 -11.21
CA GLY A 23 -14.98 7.28 -11.78
C GLY A 23 -16.43 7.40 -11.30
N GLY A 24 -16.89 6.51 -10.42
CA GLY A 24 -18.14 6.62 -9.69
C GLY A 24 -17.92 7.16 -8.28
N LEU A 25 -18.91 7.89 -7.76
CA LEU A 25 -18.94 8.37 -6.38
C LEU A 25 -19.96 7.53 -5.60
N ILE A 26 -19.49 6.87 -4.55
CA ILE A 26 -20.33 6.18 -3.58
C ILE A 26 -20.54 7.11 -2.40
N ASP A 27 -21.81 7.32 -2.03
CA ASP A 27 -22.22 8.15 -0.91
C ASP A 27 -22.85 7.28 0.16
N TRP A 28 -22.19 7.20 1.32
CA TRP A 28 -22.62 6.39 2.46
C TRP A 28 -22.89 7.28 3.67
N ASN A 29 -24.12 7.21 4.17
CA ASN A 29 -24.53 7.91 5.37
C ASN A 29 -24.38 6.99 6.59
N GLY A 30 -23.33 7.21 7.39
CA GLY A 30 -22.94 6.31 8.46
C GLY A 30 -21.47 6.45 8.82
N ASP A 31 -21.05 5.66 9.81
CA ASP A 31 -19.65 5.62 10.25
C ASP A 31 -18.75 4.82 9.29
N TYR A 32 -17.44 4.89 9.54
CA TYR A 32 -16.47 4.18 8.72
C TYR A 32 -16.58 2.64 8.84
N ALA A 33 -16.98 2.12 10.00
CA ALA A 33 -17.09 0.68 10.22
C ALA A 33 -18.24 0.05 9.41
N SER A 34 -19.43 0.66 9.45
CA SER A 34 -20.58 0.22 8.64
C SER A 34 -20.30 0.34 7.15
N PHE A 35 -19.57 1.39 6.74
CA PHE A 35 -19.13 1.55 5.36
C PHE A 35 -18.23 0.39 4.90
N LEU A 36 -17.29 -0.08 5.72
CA LEU A 36 -16.43 -1.20 5.38
C LEU A 36 -17.21 -2.50 5.15
N VAL A 37 -18.20 -2.78 6.00
CA VAL A 37 -19.07 -3.96 5.84
C VAL A 37 -19.88 -3.87 4.55
N HIS A 38 -20.49 -2.71 4.29
CA HIS A 38 -21.23 -2.48 3.05
C HIS A 38 -20.33 -2.62 1.82
N LYS A 39 -19.11 -2.06 1.89
CA LYS A 39 -18.12 -2.14 0.82
C LYS A 39 -17.71 -3.59 0.57
N GLU A 40 -17.43 -4.37 1.60
CA GLU A 40 -17.09 -5.78 1.44
C GLU A 40 -18.22 -6.58 0.79
N ALA A 41 -19.47 -6.37 1.22
CA ALA A 41 -20.64 -7.00 0.63
C ALA A 41 -20.83 -6.59 -0.85
N ALA A 42 -20.69 -5.31 -1.17
CA ALA A 42 -20.79 -4.79 -2.53
C ALA A 42 -19.72 -5.41 -3.45
N LEU A 43 -18.51 -5.58 -2.93
CA LEU A 43 -17.41 -6.20 -3.67
C LEU A 43 -17.60 -7.70 -3.89
N ALA A 44 -18.09 -8.41 -2.88
CA ALA A 44 -18.43 -9.82 -3.04
C ALA A 44 -19.57 -10.01 -4.06
N ALA A 45 -20.56 -9.13 -4.05
CA ALA A 45 -21.63 -9.12 -5.05
C ALA A 45 -21.08 -8.81 -6.46
N GLU A 46 -20.18 -7.84 -6.60
CA GLU A 46 -19.51 -7.53 -7.86
C GLU A 46 -18.69 -8.72 -8.38
N GLU A 47 -17.90 -9.35 -7.52
CA GLU A 47 -17.06 -10.50 -7.87
C GLU A 47 -17.90 -11.70 -8.34
N THR A 48 -18.98 -12.02 -7.62
CA THR A 48 -19.91 -13.09 -8.01
C THR A 48 -20.61 -12.80 -9.33
N ALA A 49 -21.06 -11.56 -9.55
CA ALA A 49 -21.65 -11.13 -10.82
C ALA A 49 -20.64 -11.23 -11.97
N ASN A 50 -19.40 -10.80 -11.75
CA ASN A 50 -18.31 -10.88 -12.72
C ASN A 50 -17.97 -12.33 -13.07
N ALA A 51 -17.91 -13.23 -12.09
CA ALA A 51 -17.66 -14.64 -12.32
C ALA A 51 -18.79 -15.32 -13.13
N LEU A 52 -20.06 -14.99 -12.84
CA LEU A 52 -21.21 -15.47 -13.62
C LEU A 52 -21.18 -14.93 -15.05
N PHE A 53 -20.82 -13.65 -15.21
CA PHE A 53 -20.65 -13.02 -16.52
C PHE A 53 -19.57 -13.73 -17.34
N ASP A 54 -18.41 -13.99 -16.75
CA ASP A 54 -17.28 -14.65 -17.44
C ASP A 54 -17.61 -16.08 -17.83
N LYS A 55 -18.30 -16.81 -16.94
CA LYS A 55 -18.80 -18.15 -17.24
C LYS A 55 -19.75 -18.14 -18.44
N ARG A 56 -20.67 -17.16 -18.50
CA ARG A 56 -21.59 -16.99 -19.64
C ARG A 56 -20.82 -16.65 -20.91
N LEU A 57 -19.91 -15.69 -20.85
CA LEU A 57 -19.09 -15.29 -21.99
C LEU A 57 -18.29 -16.49 -22.54
N ALA A 58 -17.66 -17.28 -21.67
CA ALA A 58 -16.91 -18.47 -22.06
C ALA A 58 -17.80 -19.55 -22.72
N GLN A 59 -19.01 -19.78 -22.20
CA GLN A 59 -19.97 -20.71 -22.81
C GLN A 59 -20.38 -20.26 -24.22
N GLU A 60 -20.65 -18.98 -24.39
CA GLU A 60 -21.00 -18.39 -25.70
C GLU A 60 -19.81 -18.42 -26.68
N GLU A 61 -18.58 -18.23 -26.19
CA GLU A 61 -17.36 -18.37 -26.99
C GLU A 61 -17.15 -19.81 -27.49
N VAL A 62 -17.39 -20.82 -26.64
CA VAL A 62 -17.30 -22.23 -27.04
C VAL A 62 -18.39 -22.55 -28.08
N TRP A 63 -19.61 -22.05 -27.87
CA TRP A 63 -20.71 -22.25 -28.80
C TRP A 63 -20.40 -21.74 -30.22
N ILE A 64 -19.84 -20.52 -30.35
CA ILE A 64 -19.51 -19.98 -31.68
C ILE A 64 -18.35 -20.73 -32.35
N ARG A 65 -17.39 -21.26 -31.57
CA ARG A 65 -16.26 -22.06 -32.07
C ARG A 65 -16.66 -23.46 -32.54
N GLN A 66 -17.68 -24.07 -31.95
CA GLN A 66 -18.20 -25.38 -32.37
C GLN A 66 -18.84 -25.38 -33.78
N GLY A 67 -18.95 -24.21 -34.41
CA GLY A 67 -19.45 -24.02 -35.76
C GLY A 67 -20.97 -23.98 -35.80
N ILE A 68 -21.52 -22.89 -36.34
CA ILE A 68 -22.97 -22.70 -36.49
C ILE A 68 -23.49 -23.67 -37.58
N LYS A 69 -23.79 -24.91 -37.22
CA LYS A 69 -24.42 -25.86 -38.13
C LYS A 69 -25.91 -25.49 -38.32
N ALA A 70 -26.26 -25.27 -39.58
CA ALA A 70 -27.60 -25.40 -40.18
C ALA A 70 -28.66 -24.27 -40.11
N ARG A 71 -28.56 -23.16 -39.33
CA ARG A 71 -29.53 -22.03 -39.45
C ARG A 71 -28.90 -20.67 -39.20
N ARG A 72 -28.48 -19.99 -40.27
CA ARG A 72 -27.75 -18.70 -40.21
C ARG A 72 -28.60 -17.55 -39.66
N THR A 73 -29.87 -17.43 -40.08
CA THR A 73 -30.75 -16.30 -39.70
C THR A 73 -31.29 -16.35 -38.27
N ARG A 74 -31.48 -17.54 -37.68
CA ARG A 74 -32.01 -17.67 -36.30
C ARG A 74 -30.98 -17.34 -35.22
N ASN A 75 -29.69 -17.42 -35.55
CA ASN A 75 -28.59 -17.29 -34.59
C ASN A 75 -27.93 -15.90 -34.59
N GLU A 76 -28.33 -15.00 -35.49
CA GLU A 76 -27.79 -13.63 -35.58
C GLU A 76 -27.95 -12.83 -34.28
N GLY A 77 -29.09 -12.99 -33.59
CA GLY A 77 -29.34 -12.34 -32.30
C GLY A 77 -28.35 -12.80 -31.22
N ARG A 78 -28.02 -14.09 -31.18
CA ARG A 78 -27.06 -14.66 -30.22
C ARG A 78 -25.62 -14.22 -30.53
N VAL A 79 -25.28 -14.09 -31.82
CA VAL A 79 -23.98 -13.52 -32.24
C VAL A 79 -23.87 -12.04 -31.87
N ARG A 80 -24.95 -11.25 -32.00
CA ARG A 80 -24.98 -9.86 -31.57
C ARG A 80 -24.79 -9.73 -30.06
N ALA A 81 -25.51 -10.54 -29.27
CA ALA A 81 -25.35 -10.58 -27.81
C ALA A 81 -23.91 -10.96 -27.40
N LEU A 82 -23.27 -11.93 -28.07
CA LEU A 82 -21.86 -12.26 -27.81
C LEU A 82 -20.91 -11.08 -28.10
N LYS A 83 -21.16 -10.31 -29.17
CA LYS A 83 -20.36 -9.11 -29.46
C LYS A 83 -20.51 -8.06 -28.36
N GLU A 84 -21.72 -7.85 -27.87
CA GLU A 84 -22.00 -6.93 -26.76
C GLU A 84 -21.26 -7.37 -25.48
N LEU A 85 -21.32 -8.66 -25.12
CA LEU A 85 -20.59 -9.19 -23.96
C LEU A 85 -19.06 -9.00 -24.07
N ARG A 86 -18.49 -9.05 -25.28
CA ARG A 86 -17.05 -8.80 -25.50
C ARG A 86 -16.68 -7.34 -25.29
N VAL A 87 -17.50 -6.41 -25.78
CA VAL A 87 -17.31 -4.97 -25.58
C VAL A 87 -17.37 -4.67 -24.09
N GLU A 88 -18.42 -5.14 -23.41
CA GLU A 88 -18.60 -4.96 -21.97
C GLU A 88 -17.42 -5.52 -21.16
N ARG A 89 -16.87 -6.68 -21.53
CA ARG A 89 -15.67 -7.24 -20.90
C ARG A 89 -14.43 -6.37 -21.15
N SER A 90 -14.28 -5.82 -22.35
CA SER A 90 -13.11 -5.01 -22.72
C SER A 90 -13.11 -3.61 -22.09
N GLU A 91 -14.28 -3.04 -21.85
CA GLU A 91 -14.45 -1.72 -21.23
C GLU A 91 -14.46 -1.80 -19.70
N ARG A 92 -14.52 -3.00 -19.12
CA ARG A 92 -14.50 -3.23 -17.67
C ARG A 92 -13.21 -2.72 -17.05
N ARG A 93 -13.34 -1.76 -16.13
CA ARG A 93 -12.24 -1.29 -15.29
C ARG A 93 -12.00 -2.28 -14.14
N GLU A 94 -11.02 -3.15 -14.34
CA GLU A 94 -10.53 -4.05 -13.29
C GLU A 94 -9.90 -3.26 -12.14
N ARG A 95 -9.99 -3.81 -10.93
CA ARG A 95 -9.28 -3.23 -9.79
C ARG A 95 -7.78 -3.38 -9.99
N THR A 96 -7.04 -2.30 -9.77
CA THR A 96 -5.58 -2.38 -9.58
C THR A 96 -5.34 -3.35 -8.40
N GLY A 97 -4.57 -4.42 -8.65
CA GLY A 97 -4.34 -5.46 -7.65
C GLY A 97 -3.71 -4.93 -6.36
N LYS A 98 -3.70 -5.75 -5.30
CA LYS A 98 -2.97 -5.43 -4.06
C LYS A 98 -1.53 -5.06 -4.41
N ALA A 99 -1.09 -3.87 -4.02
CA ALA A 99 0.31 -3.48 -4.15
C ALA A 99 1.16 -4.51 -3.40
N ASN A 100 1.83 -5.38 -4.14
CA ASN A 100 2.69 -6.39 -3.57
C ASN A 100 4.07 -5.76 -3.36
N ILE A 101 4.26 -5.13 -2.20
CA ILE A 101 5.57 -4.58 -1.82
C ILE A 101 6.42 -5.78 -1.39
N GLN A 102 7.12 -6.38 -2.35
CA GLN A 102 8.18 -7.33 -2.05
C GLN A 102 9.42 -6.51 -1.71
N LEU A 103 9.87 -6.64 -0.46
CA LEU A 103 11.17 -6.10 -0.04
C LEU A 103 12.22 -7.08 -0.53
N ASP A 104 13.02 -6.68 -1.50
CA ASP A 104 14.22 -7.44 -1.87
C ASP A 104 15.14 -7.51 -0.65
N THR A 105 15.47 -8.74 -0.24
CA THR A 105 16.39 -8.96 0.86
C THR A 105 17.80 -8.85 0.32
N ALA A 106 18.53 -7.81 0.74
CA ALA A 106 19.95 -7.64 0.44
C ALA A 106 20.78 -8.82 1.00
N GLU A 107 22.03 -8.96 0.53
CA GLU A 107 22.91 -10.04 0.98
C GLU A 107 23.04 -10.11 2.51
N LYS A 108 23.18 -11.32 3.05
CA LYS A 108 23.16 -11.56 4.50
C LYS A 108 24.30 -10.80 5.20
N SER A 109 23.95 -9.74 5.92
CA SER A 109 24.83 -9.05 6.87
C SER A 109 25.07 -9.91 8.12
N GLY A 110 26.11 -9.56 8.90
CA GLY A 110 26.41 -10.20 10.18
C GLY A 110 25.25 -10.12 11.19
N LYS A 111 25.26 -10.94 12.25
CA LYS A 111 24.18 -10.97 13.26
C LYS A 111 23.96 -9.60 13.92
N GLN A 112 25.05 -8.88 14.15
CA GLN A 112 25.03 -7.54 14.72
C GLN A 112 25.13 -6.50 13.61
N VAL A 113 24.12 -5.63 13.55
CA VAL A 113 23.93 -4.65 12.48
C VAL A 113 24.51 -3.30 12.91
N MET A 114 24.26 -2.89 14.16
CA MET A 114 24.75 -1.62 14.69
C MET A 114 24.84 -1.65 16.22
N ILE A 115 25.81 -0.94 16.79
CA ILE A 115 25.85 -0.60 18.22
C ILE A 115 25.91 0.92 18.34
N LEU A 116 25.02 1.48 19.15
CA LEU A 116 25.12 2.83 19.69
C LEU A 116 25.55 2.69 21.15
N ASP A 117 26.63 3.36 21.53
CA ASP A 117 27.17 3.32 22.89
C ASP A 117 27.32 4.75 23.41
N ASN A 118 26.47 5.08 24.39
CA ASN A 118 26.36 6.37 25.06
C ASN A 118 26.29 7.56 24.10
N VAL A 119 25.54 7.37 23.00
CA VAL A 119 25.43 8.34 21.92
C VAL A 119 24.69 9.57 22.41
N SER A 120 25.32 10.71 22.18
CA SER A 120 24.83 12.04 22.49
C SER A 120 24.92 12.91 21.23
N PHE A 121 23.91 13.75 21.00
CA PHE A 121 23.91 14.66 19.86
C PHE A 121 23.13 15.95 20.13
N ALA A 122 23.76 17.07 19.77
CA ALA A 122 23.16 18.39 19.66
C ALA A 122 23.65 19.05 18.36
N HIS A 123 22.78 19.84 17.72
CA HIS A 123 23.24 20.73 16.65
C HIS A 123 24.13 21.84 17.23
N PRO A 124 25.08 22.41 16.45
CA PRO A 124 25.88 23.54 16.90
C PRO A 124 24.99 24.69 17.39
N GLY A 125 25.15 25.10 18.65
CA GLY A 125 24.33 26.15 19.28
C GLY A 125 22.87 25.77 19.56
N GLY A 126 22.48 24.52 19.35
CA GLY A 126 21.13 24.00 19.59
C GLY A 126 20.98 23.26 20.92
N PRO A 127 19.74 22.93 21.31
CA PRO A 127 19.49 22.09 22.48
C PRO A 127 19.95 20.65 22.25
N MET A 128 20.22 19.94 23.35
CA MET A 128 20.51 18.50 23.32
C MET A 128 19.29 17.73 22.81
N LEU A 129 19.46 16.97 21.72
CA LEU A 129 18.40 16.18 21.12
C LEU A 129 18.42 14.73 21.59
N ILE A 130 19.62 14.17 21.73
CA ILE A 130 19.85 12.78 22.14
C ILE A 130 20.91 12.82 23.21
N LYS A 131 20.68 12.12 24.33
CA LYS A 131 21.59 12.10 25.47
C LYS A 131 21.78 10.67 25.96
N ASP A 132 23.05 10.25 26.04
CA ASP A 132 23.50 8.98 26.61
C ASP A 132 22.70 7.76 26.11
N PHE A 133 22.38 7.74 24.81
CA PHE A 133 21.56 6.69 24.21
C PHE A 133 22.42 5.49 23.81
N SER A 134 22.08 4.31 24.33
CA SER A 134 22.76 3.05 23.99
C SER A 134 21.77 2.02 23.47
N MET A 135 22.14 1.34 22.39
CA MET A 135 21.31 0.33 21.74
C MET A 135 22.16 -0.64 20.93
N VAL A 136 21.79 -1.92 20.91
CA VAL A 136 22.35 -2.91 19.98
C VAL A 136 21.24 -3.31 19.01
N LEU A 137 21.46 -3.07 17.73
CA LEU A 137 20.58 -3.49 16.64
C LEU A 137 21.11 -4.79 16.05
N GLN A 138 20.27 -5.82 16.05
CA GLN A 138 20.55 -7.11 15.44
C GLN A 138 19.75 -7.29 14.15
N ARG A 139 20.17 -8.27 13.35
CA ARG A 139 19.44 -8.64 12.13
C ARG A 139 18.05 -9.16 12.51
N GLU A 140 17.05 -8.82 11.70
CA GLU A 140 15.62 -9.09 11.93
C GLU A 140 14.93 -8.24 13.01
N ASP A 141 15.66 -7.35 13.70
CA ASP A 141 15.04 -6.41 14.63
C ASP A 141 14.12 -5.43 13.88
N ARG A 142 12.95 -5.18 14.47
CA ARG A 142 11.99 -4.18 13.99
C ARG A 142 11.86 -3.08 15.03
N ILE A 143 12.37 -1.89 14.72
CA ILE A 143 12.40 -0.76 15.65
C ILE A 143 11.44 0.33 15.18
N GLY A 144 10.57 0.78 16.08
CA GLY A 144 9.70 1.94 15.88
C GLY A 144 10.19 3.14 16.69
N LEU A 145 10.41 4.29 16.03
CA LEU A 145 10.79 5.53 16.70
C LEU A 145 9.56 6.41 16.96
N LEU A 146 9.16 6.51 18.23
CA LEU A 146 7.99 7.26 18.70
C LEU A 146 8.42 8.54 19.45
N GLY A 147 7.52 9.53 19.51
CA GLY A 147 7.83 10.86 20.06
C GLY A 147 7.13 12.00 19.30
N ALA A 148 7.12 13.20 19.86
CA ALA A 148 6.58 14.37 19.19
C ALA A 148 7.47 14.83 18.02
N ASN A 149 6.96 15.72 17.17
CA ASN A 149 7.78 16.35 16.15
C ASN A 149 8.87 17.20 16.82
N GLY A 150 10.09 17.15 16.30
CA GLY A 150 11.23 17.89 16.85
C GLY A 150 11.98 17.21 18.00
N THR A 151 11.57 16.03 18.46
CA THR A 151 12.30 15.29 19.52
C THR A 151 13.56 14.56 19.03
N GLY A 152 14.02 14.83 17.81
CA GLY A 152 15.27 14.27 17.28
C GLY A 152 15.18 12.89 16.62
N LYS A 153 13.98 12.38 16.26
CA LYS A 153 13.84 11.07 15.60
C LYS A 153 14.59 10.97 14.26
N THR A 154 14.38 11.95 13.38
CA THR A 154 15.07 12.03 12.10
C THR A 154 16.57 12.19 12.31
N THR A 155 16.97 12.91 13.37
CA THR A 155 18.38 13.04 13.76
C THR A 155 18.98 11.71 14.21
N LEU A 156 18.25 10.91 15.01
CA LEU A 156 18.68 9.57 15.40
C LEU A 156 18.79 8.64 14.18
N LEU A 157 17.83 8.69 13.25
CA LEU A 157 17.94 7.94 11.99
C LEU A 157 19.17 8.36 11.18
N LYS A 158 19.49 9.66 11.12
CA LYS A 158 20.70 10.15 10.44
C LYS A 158 22.00 9.75 11.12
N LEU A 159 22.04 9.70 12.46
CA LEU A 159 23.17 9.15 13.21
C LEU A 159 23.39 7.66 12.89
N MET A 160 22.31 6.92 12.68
CA MET A 160 22.37 5.50 12.34
C MET A 160 22.73 5.27 10.86
N LEU A 161 22.15 6.03 9.93
CA LEU A 161 22.17 5.70 8.49
C LEU A 161 23.08 6.60 7.64
N ASP A 162 23.16 7.89 7.96
CA ASP A 162 23.77 8.93 7.10
C ASP A 162 25.16 9.37 7.59
N ASN A 163 25.78 8.56 8.46
CA ASN A 163 27.11 8.81 9.01
C ASN A 163 27.25 10.17 9.70
N LEU A 164 26.15 10.69 10.27
CA LEU A 164 26.20 11.88 11.12
C LEU A 164 27.04 11.55 12.35
N GLN A 165 28.06 12.36 12.63
CA GLN A 165 28.91 12.11 13.79
C GLN A 165 28.20 12.53 15.08
N PRO A 166 28.19 11.65 16.10
CA PRO A 166 27.65 12.02 17.39
C PRO A 166 28.55 13.06 18.07
N THR A 167 27.98 13.94 18.89
CA THR A 167 28.76 14.89 19.69
C THR A 167 29.41 14.23 20.91
N GLY A 168 28.96 13.02 21.28
CA GLY A 168 29.55 12.18 22.30
C GLY A 168 29.12 10.72 22.15
N GLY A 169 29.90 9.79 22.71
CA GLY A 169 29.70 8.35 22.52
C GLY A 169 30.19 7.87 21.15
N LYS A 170 29.75 6.68 20.74
CA LYS A 170 30.17 6.04 19.49
C LYS A 170 29.03 5.28 18.81
N VAL A 171 29.09 5.26 17.48
CA VAL A 171 28.23 4.41 16.63
C VAL A 171 29.14 3.44 15.89
N GLU A 172 28.96 2.15 16.11
CA GLU A 172 29.67 1.07 15.43
C GLU A 172 28.71 0.38 14.46
N VAL A 173 29.09 0.33 13.18
CA VAL A 173 28.30 -0.31 12.13
C VAL A 173 28.88 -1.69 11.82
N GLY A 174 28.01 -2.69 11.70
CA GLY A 174 28.39 -4.04 11.31
C GLY A 174 28.93 -4.13 9.88
N THR A 175 29.53 -5.26 9.53
CA THR A 175 30.10 -5.46 8.18
C THR A 175 29.00 -5.72 7.14
N ARG A 176 29.14 -5.12 5.95
CA ARG A 176 28.23 -5.28 4.79
C ARG A 176 26.79 -4.88 5.11
N LEU A 177 26.60 -3.63 5.51
CA LEU A 177 25.29 -3.01 5.66
C LEU A 177 24.87 -2.37 4.34
N ASP A 178 23.88 -2.95 3.66
CA ASP A 178 23.17 -2.28 2.57
C ASP A 178 21.92 -1.59 3.14
N VAL A 179 21.93 -0.26 3.16
CA VAL A 179 20.85 0.55 3.71
C VAL A 179 19.90 1.01 2.61
N ALA A 180 18.63 0.64 2.74
CA ALA A 180 17.55 1.28 2.01
C ALA A 180 16.88 2.33 2.91
N TYR A 181 17.10 3.61 2.61
CA TYR A 181 16.46 4.73 3.32
C TYR A 181 15.34 5.34 2.48
N PHE A 182 14.14 5.44 3.06
CA PHE A 182 12.99 6.07 2.45
C PHE A 182 12.63 7.34 3.22
N ASP A 183 12.93 8.50 2.64
CA ASP A 183 12.57 9.81 3.21
C ASP A 183 11.20 10.27 2.70
N GLN A 184 10.42 10.91 3.56
CA GLN A 184 9.17 11.58 3.19
C GLN A 184 9.39 12.71 2.17
N LEU A 185 10.59 13.32 2.12
CA LEU A 185 10.92 14.39 1.18
C LEU A 185 11.02 13.95 -0.30
N ARG A 186 11.11 12.65 -0.59
CA ARG A 186 11.25 12.17 -1.98
C ARG A 186 9.97 12.23 -2.81
N HIS A 187 8.83 12.61 -2.22
CA HIS A 187 7.57 12.82 -2.94
C HIS A 187 7.47 14.18 -3.69
N GLN A 188 8.50 15.03 -3.65
CA GLN A 188 8.52 16.33 -4.35
C GLN A 188 9.34 16.35 -5.65
N LEU A 189 9.81 15.22 -6.16
CA LEU A 189 10.50 15.16 -7.45
C LEU A 189 9.65 14.40 -8.49
N ASP A 190 9.10 15.21 -9.39
CA ASP A 190 8.39 14.99 -10.67
C ASP A 190 7.12 14.13 -10.71
#